data_AF-A0A381YVS9-F1
#
_entry.id   AF-A0A381YVS9-F1
#
_cell.length_a   1.000
_cell.length_b   1.000
_cell.length_c   1.000
_cell.angle_alpha   90.00
_cell.angle_beta   90.00
_cell.angle_gamma   90.00
#
_symmetry.space_group_name_H-M   'P 1'
#
loop_
_entity.id
_entity.type
_entity.pdbx_description
1 polymer ?
#
loop_
_entity_poly.entity_id
_entity_poly.type
_entity_poly.pdbx_seq_one_letter_code
_entity_poly.pdbx_strand_id
1 'polypeptide(L)' 'MINLYTWPTPNGRKISILLEELQVPYKVIPINIEKDEQFSKE' A
#
# COMPACT_ATOMS: atom_id res chain seq x y z
N MET A 1 -7.34 10.10 7.71
CA MET A 1 -5.93 9.68 7.60
C MET A 1 -5.91 8.39 6.79
N ILE A 2 -5.18 8.36 5.66
CA ILE A 2 -5.20 7.22 4.73
C ILE A 2 -4.21 6.15 5.19
N ASN A 3 -4.62 4.89 5.20
CA ASN A 3 -3.74 3.73 5.35
C ASN A 3 -3.61 3.05 4.00
N LEU A 4 -2.39 2.98 3.47
CA LEU A 4 -2.06 2.30 2.22
C LEU A 4 -1.52 0.90 2.52
N TYR A 5 -2.40 -0.10 2.45
CA TYR A 5 -2.03 -1.51 2.46
C TYR A 5 -1.44 -1.87 1.09
N THR A 6 -0.14 -2.18 1.00
CA THR A 6 0.55 -2.33 -0.29
C THR A 6 1.73 -3.30 -0.23
N TRP A 7 2.23 -3.67 -1.41
CA TRP A 7 3.43 -4.49 -1.62
C TRP A 7 4.23 -3.90 -2.80
N PRO A 8 5.57 -4.09 -2.91
CA PRO A 8 6.39 -3.48 -3.96
C PRO A 8 6.21 -4.13 -5.34
N THR A 9 4.97 -4.12 -5.83
CA THR A 9 4.58 -4.52 -7.19
C THR A 9 4.41 -3.27 -8.07
N PRO A 10 4.39 -3.40 -9.42
CA PRO A 10 4.07 -2.29 -10.30
C PRO A 10 2.71 -1.64 -10.00
N ASN A 11 1.72 -2.42 -9.55
CA ASN A 11 0.42 -1.89 -9.17
C ASN A 11 0.45 -1.16 -7.82
N GLY A 12 1.14 -1.70 -6.81
CA GLY A 12 1.28 -1.06 -5.50
C GLY A 12 1.97 0.32 -5.54
N ARG A 13 2.88 0.51 -6.51
CA ARG A 13 3.56 1.80 -6.72
C ARG A 13 2.64 2.90 -7.24
N LYS A 14 1.64 2.58 -8.06
CA LYS A 14 0.75 3.58 -8.71
C LYS A 14 0.07 4.49 -7.68
N ILE A 15 -0.45 3.88 -6.62
CA ILE A 15 -1.16 4.62 -5.56
C ILE A 15 -0.19 5.40 -4.68
N SER A 16 0.99 4.84 -4.39
CA SER A 16 2.04 5.56 -3.64
C SER A 16 2.44 6.85 -4.39
N ILE A 17 2.71 6.74 -5.71
CA ILE A 17 3.03 7.91 -6.56
C ILE A 17 1.92 8.95 -6.51
N LEU A 18 0.66 8.54 -6.68
CA LEU A 18 -0.47 9.47 -6.63
C LEU A 18 -0.55 10.22 -5.28
N LEU A 19 -0.37 9.51 -4.16
CA LEU A 19 -0.46 10.12 -2.83
C LEU A 19 0.67 11.11 -2.58
N GLU A 20 1.88 10.82 -3.07
CA GLU A 20 3.01 11.76 -3.06
C GLU A 20 2.74 13.00 -3.94
N GLU A 21 2.28 12.81 -5.19
CA GLU A 21 1.97 13.90 -6.13
C GLU A 21 0.89 14.85 -5.59
N LEU A 22 -0.09 14.31 -4.87
CA LEU A 22 -1.16 15.09 -4.24
C LEU A 22 -0.78 15.67 -2.87
N GLN A 23 0.41 15.36 -2.35
CA GLN A 23 0.88 15.76 -1.01
C GLN A 23 -0.11 15.39 0.10
N VAL A 24 -0.79 14.24 -0.04
CA VAL A 24 -1.78 13.79 0.94
C VAL A 24 -1.07 12.94 2.00
N PRO A 25 -1.25 13.22 3.30
CA PRO A 25 -0.64 12.41 4.34
C PRO A 25 -1.25 11.00 4.39
N TYR A 26 -0.40 9.97 4.31
CA TYR A 26 -0.78 8.56 4.41
C TYR A 26 0.25 7.75 5.20
N LYS A 27 -0.19 6.61 5.73
CA LYS A 27 0.67 5.60 6.36
C LYS A 27 0.77 4.38 5.46
N VAL A 28 1.98 3.89 5.23
CA VAL A 28 2.21 2.63 4.51
C VAL A 28 2.09 1.46 5.48
N ILE A 29 1.33 0.44 5.08
CA ILE A 29 1.21 -0.84 5.76
C ILE A 29 1.58 -1.93 4.75
N PRO A 30 2.71 -2.63 4.93
CA PRO A 30 3.09 -3.69 4.00
C PRO A 30 2.18 -4.90 4.14
N ILE A 31 1.73 -5.46 3.01
CA ILE A 31 1.04 -6.77 2.93
C ILE A 31 1.91 -7.69 2.07
N ASN A 32 2.59 -8.65 2.69
CA ASN A 32 3.45 -9.59 1.98
C ASN A 32 2.63 -10.63 1.24
N ILE A 33 2.40 -10.36 -0.06
CA ILE A 33 1.66 -11.29 -0.92
C ILE A 33 2.40 -12.58 -1.24
N GLU A 34 3.73 -12.64 -1.02
CA GLU A 34 4.50 -13.89 -1.16
C GLU A 34 4.23 -14.86 0.00
N LYS A 35 3.61 -14.37 1.08
CA LYS A 35 3.23 -15.13 2.28
C LYS A 35 1.72 -15.22 2.47
N ASP A 36 0.94 -14.89 1.45
CA ASP A 36 -0.52 -14.93 1.51
C ASP A 36 -1.13 -14.02 2.60
N GLU A 37 -0.43 -12.97 3.03
CA GLU A 37 -0.89 -12.03 4.06
C GLU A 37 -2.16 -11.28 3.63
N GLN A 38 -2.44 -11.17 2.34
CA GLN A 38 -3.68 -10.58 1.81
C GLN A 38 -4.94 -11.37 2.19
N PHE A 39 -4.81 -12.62 2.64
CA PHE A 39 -5.92 -13.45 3.12
C PHE A 39 -6.02 -13.49 4.64
N SER A 40 -5.16 -12.74 5.34
CA SER A 40 -5.29 -12.57 6.79
C SER A 40 -6.58 -11.83 7.14
N LYS A 41 -7.04 -11.95 8.39
CA LYS A 41 -8.33 -11.39 8.86
C LYS A 41 -8.27 -9.89 9.18
N GLU A 42 -7.13 -9.24 8.97
CA GLU A 42 -6.97 -7.79 9.17
C GLU A 42 -7.54 -6.98 8.00
#